data_AF-A0AAD1JDG3-F1
#
_entry.id   AF-A0AAD1JDG3-F1
#
_cell.length_a   1.000
_cell.length_b   1.000
_cell.length_c   1.000
_cell.angle_alpha   90.00
_cell.angle_beta   90.00
_cell.angle_gamma   90.00
#
_symmetry.space_group_name_H-M   'P 1'
#
loop_
_entity.id
_entity.type
_entity.pdbx_description
1 polymer ?
#
loop_
_entity_poly.entity_id
_entity_poly.type
_entity_poly.pdbx_seq_one_letter_code
_entity_poly.pdbx_strand_id
1 'polypeptide(L)'
;MQKGFLILLFSLILFAREIPQDLLQKLHLQGAKIGVVDFFASWCHSCRFEIPRIMDVAHKNKDVKFVGVAIDDNPSDAKRFVNRLGIDMPVVYDKEHTIVSWFNPVGVPALYILKDGKIVGNIIGAHEDIGELLTQKIESLR
;
A
#
# COMPACT_ATOMS: atom_id res chain seq x y z
N MET A 1 -1.76 -51.31 -9.01
CA MET A 1 -3.05 -50.70 -8.59
C MET A 1 -2.76 -49.64 -7.54
N GLN A 2 -2.47 -48.42 -7.99
CA GLN A 2 -2.16 -47.27 -7.16
C GLN A 2 -3.49 -46.66 -6.73
N LYS A 3 -3.94 -46.97 -5.51
CA LYS A 3 -5.15 -46.37 -4.95
C LYS A 3 -4.84 -44.90 -4.68
N GLY A 4 -5.47 -44.04 -5.46
CA GLY A 4 -5.41 -42.60 -5.28
C GLY A 4 -5.86 -42.22 -3.88
N PHE A 5 -5.07 -41.37 -3.24
CA PHE A 5 -5.60 -40.44 -2.27
C PHE A 5 -5.68 -39.11 -3.00
N LEU A 6 -6.91 -38.78 -3.38
CA LEU A 6 -7.37 -37.49 -3.83
C LEU A 6 -6.99 -36.48 -2.74
N ILE A 7 -5.77 -35.95 -2.78
CA ILE A 7 -5.43 -34.73 -2.06
C ILE A 7 -6.27 -33.67 -2.75
N LEU A 8 -7.44 -33.44 -2.17
CA LEU A 8 -8.22 -32.23 -2.31
C LEU A 8 -7.22 -31.08 -2.48
N LEU A 9 -7.28 -30.43 -3.64
CA LEU A 9 -6.74 -29.11 -3.91
C LEU A 9 -7.27 -28.17 -2.82
N PHE A 10 -6.67 -28.24 -1.63
CA PHE A 10 -6.99 -27.40 -0.50
C PHE A 10 -6.49 -26.01 -0.87
N SER A 11 -7.39 -25.26 -1.51
CA SER A 11 -7.42 -23.81 -1.39
C SER A 11 -6.16 -23.08 -1.88
N LEU A 12 -5.73 -23.32 -3.12
CA LEU A 12 -4.77 -22.43 -3.80
C LEU A 12 -5.35 -21.02 -4.09
N ILE A 13 -6.52 -20.66 -3.52
CA ILE A 13 -7.28 -19.43 -3.81
C ILE A 13 -7.82 -18.70 -2.54
N LEU A 14 -7.89 -19.31 -1.34
CA LEU A 14 -8.40 -18.64 -0.13
C LEU A 14 -7.21 -18.23 0.73
N PHE A 15 -6.76 -16.99 0.85
CA PHE A 15 -7.41 -15.69 0.71
C PHE A 15 -6.36 -14.74 0.15
N ALA A 16 -6.70 -13.91 -0.84
CA ALA A 16 -6.03 -12.62 -0.94
C ALA A 16 -6.00 -12.02 0.47
N ARG A 17 -4.80 -11.77 1.03
CA ARG A 17 -4.61 -11.52 2.46
C ARG A 17 -5.53 -10.40 2.90
N GLU A 18 -6.59 -10.75 3.61
CA GLU A 18 -7.62 -9.81 4.04
C GLU A 18 -7.09 -9.01 5.22
N ILE A 19 -7.18 -7.70 5.11
CA ILE A 19 -6.65 -6.80 6.13
C ILE A 19 -7.63 -6.76 7.32
N PRO A 20 -7.17 -6.99 8.56
CA PRO A 20 -7.99 -6.82 9.75
C PRO A 20 -8.68 -5.45 9.79
N GLN A 21 -9.92 -5.39 10.26
CA GLN A 21 -10.73 -4.15 10.24
C GLN A 21 -10.13 -3.02 11.09
N ASP A 22 -9.50 -3.36 12.21
CA ASP A 22 -8.76 -2.41 13.05
C ASP A 22 -7.55 -1.83 12.31
N LEU A 23 -6.87 -2.65 11.50
CA LEU A 23 -5.76 -2.20 10.67
C LEU A 23 -6.23 -1.32 9.51
N LEU A 24 -7.36 -1.64 8.87
CA LEU A 24 -8.02 -0.77 7.88
C LEU A 24 -8.42 0.57 8.49
N GLN A 25 -8.91 0.58 9.73
CA GLN A 25 -9.25 1.81 10.45
C GLN A 25 -8.01 2.66 10.73
N LYS A 26 -6.91 2.06 11.21
CA LYS A 26 -5.62 2.76 11.41
C LYS A 26 -5.08 3.38 10.12
N LEU A 27 -5.31 2.72 8.98
CA LEU A 27 -4.91 3.17 7.65
C LEU A 27 -5.91 4.16 7.01
N HIS A 28 -7.03 4.48 7.67
CA HIS A 28 -8.11 5.29 7.10
C HIS A 28 -8.78 4.68 5.83
N LEU A 29 -8.64 3.37 5.63
CA LEU A 29 -9.13 2.62 4.47
C LEU A 29 -10.44 1.85 4.73
N GLN A 30 -11.05 1.98 5.89
CA GLN A 30 -12.35 1.36 6.19
C GLN A 30 -13.41 1.78 5.16
N GLY A 31 -14.17 0.79 4.66
CA GLY A 31 -15.21 0.98 3.64
C GLY A 31 -14.71 1.40 2.25
N ALA A 32 -13.39 1.45 2.01
CA ALA A 32 -12.85 1.77 0.70
C ALA A 32 -13.08 0.60 -0.28
N LYS A 33 -13.70 0.88 -1.42
CA LYS A 33 -13.78 -0.10 -2.53
C LYS A 33 -12.39 -0.38 -3.08
N ILE A 34 -11.60 0.67 -3.30
CA ILE A 34 -10.18 0.57 -3.68
C ILE A 34 -9.37 1.43 -2.72
N GLY A 35 -8.27 0.86 -2.22
CA GLY A 35 -7.33 1.53 -1.33
C GLY A 35 -5.90 1.39 -1.84
N VAL A 36 -5.05 2.38 -1.56
CA VAL A 36 -3.62 2.35 -1.87
C VAL A 36 -2.85 2.71 -0.61
N VAL A 37 -1.91 1.86 -0.22
CA VAL A 37 -0.97 2.10 0.87
C VAL A 37 0.41 2.33 0.29
N ASP A 38 0.98 3.50 0.56
CA ASP A 38 2.32 3.90 0.12
C ASP A 38 3.31 3.85 1.29
N PHE A 39 4.16 2.83 1.31
CA PHE A 39 5.24 2.71 2.30
C PHE A 39 6.46 3.50 1.85
N PHE A 40 6.86 4.46 2.66
CA PHE A 40 8.00 5.33 2.39
C PHE A 40 8.82 5.60 3.65
N ALA A 41 9.99 6.23 3.46
CA ALA A 41 10.79 6.78 4.54
C ALA A 41 11.44 8.10 4.10
N SER A 42 11.76 9.00 5.03
CA SER A 42 12.37 10.30 4.74
C SER A 42 13.77 10.20 4.11
N TRP A 43 14.48 9.10 4.40
CA TRP A 43 15.79 8.78 3.84
C TRP A 43 15.73 8.11 2.47
N CYS A 44 14.55 7.65 2.04
CA CYS A 44 14.34 7.04 0.73
C CYS A 44 14.46 8.09 -0.38
N HIS A 45 15.50 7.99 -1.20
CA HIS A 45 15.75 8.97 -2.25
C HIS A 45 14.69 8.93 -3.35
N SER A 46 14.33 7.75 -3.83
CA SER A 46 13.34 7.55 -4.90
C SER A 46 11.94 8.00 -4.50
N CYS A 47 11.57 7.84 -3.22
CA CYS A 47 10.27 8.28 -2.69
C CYS A 47 10.01 9.77 -2.95
N ARG A 48 11.06 10.61 -3.03
CA ARG A 48 10.96 12.05 -3.34
C ARG A 48 10.35 12.33 -4.71
N PHE A 49 10.53 11.43 -5.66
CA PHE A 49 10.07 11.60 -7.04
C PHE A 49 8.79 10.79 -7.32
N GLU A 50 8.60 9.67 -6.63
CA GLU A 50 7.40 8.84 -6.80
C GLU A 50 6.17 9.43 -6.10
N ILE A 51 6.32 9.94 -4.88
CA ILE A 51 5.19 10.46 -4.10
C ILE A 51 4.41 11.56 -4.84
N PRO A 52 5.05 12.57 -5.47
CA PRO A 52 4.32 13.56 -6.28
C PRO A 52 3.47 12.93 -7.38
N ARG A 53 3.97 11.89 -8.05
CA ARG A 53 3.23 11.17 -9.10
C ARG A 53 2.09 10.34 -8.52
N ILE A 54 2.29 9.73 -7.36
CA ILE A 54 1.23 9.01 -6.62
C ILE A 54 0.13 9.99 -6.20
N MET A 55 0.48 11.19 -5.73
CA MET A 55 -0.48 12.24 -5.38
C MET A 55 -1.27 12.72 -6.61
N ASP A 56 -0.64 12.88 -7.78
CA ASP A 56 -1.36 13.20 -9.01
C ASP A 56 -2.43 12.16 -9.34
N VAL A 57 -2.13 10.86 -9.13
CA VAL A 57 -3.10 9.77 -9.29
C VAL A 57 -4.20 9.87 -8.24
N ALA A 58 -3.86 10.13 -6.97
CA ALA A 58 -4.82 10.32 -5.90
C ALA A 58 -5.77 11.50 -6.15
N HIS A 59 -5.25 12.59 -6.71
CA HIS A 59 -6.04 13.77 -7.04
C HIS A 59 -7.04 13.50 -8.18
N LYS A 60 -6.69 12.65 -9.14
CA LYS A 60 -7.56 12.25 -10.26
C LYS A 60 -8.59 11.18 -9.87
N ASN A 61 -8.36 10.41 -8.82
CA ASN A 61 -9.20 9.27 -8.44
C ASN A 61 -9.84 9.46 -7.05
N LYS A 62 -10.81 10.38 -6.95
CA LYS A 62 -11.48 10.71 -5.68
C LYS A 62 -12.30 9.56 -5.08
N ASP A 63 -12.61 8.53 -5.87
CA ASP A 63 -13.26 7.28 -5.45
C ASP A 63 -12.29 6.27 -4.79
N VAL A 64 -10.98 6.51 -4.88
CA VAL A 64 -9.93 5.66 -4.33
C VAL A 64 -9.34 6.34 -3.09
N LYS A 65 -9.14 5.57 -2.00
CA LYS A 65 -8.48 6.09 -0.80
C LYS A 65 -6.99 5.81 -0.84
N PHE A 66 -6.19 6.82 -0.51
CA PHE A 66 -4.74 6.74 -0.44
C PHE A 66 -4.27 7.02 1.00
N VAL A 67 -3.24 6.33 1.43
CA VAL A 67 -2.58 6.56 2.71
C VAL A 67 -1.08 6.31 2.59
N GLY A 68 -0.28 7.24 3.07
CA GLY A 68 1.16 7.05 3.25
C GLY A 68 1.45 6.41 4.61
N VAL A 69 2.43 5.51 4.68
CA VAL A 69 2.92 4.92 5.93
C VAL A 69 4.43 5.12 6.01
N ALA A 70 4.84 6.00 6.91
CA ALA A 70 6.26 6.23 7.19
C ALA A 70 6.78 5.09 8.09
N ILE A 71 7.76 4.33 7.59
CA ILE A 71 8.39 3.20 8.28
C ILE A 71 9.89 3.38 8.39
N ASP A 72 10.52 2.72 9.38
CA ASP A 72 11.96 2.77 9.64
C ASP A 72 12.53 4.20 9.66
N ASP A 73 11.78 5.13 10.25
CA ASP A 73 12.04 6.56 10.18
C ASP A 73 11.94 7.23 11.54
N ASN A 74 12.73 8.29 11.74
CA ASN A 74 12.53 9.15 12.89
C ASN A 74 11.24 9.97 12.68
N PRO A 75 10.31 10.01 13.65
CA PRO A 75 9.04 10.73 13.48
C PRO A 75 9.20 12.22 13.11
N SER A 76 10.30 12.87 13.53
CA SER A 76 10.55 14.27 13.18
C SER A 76 11.05 14.44 11.74
N ASP A 77 11.83 13.49 11.23
CA ASP A 77 12.31 13.49 9.85
C ASP A 77 11.19 13.16 8.87
N ALA A 78 10.40 12.13 9.18
CA ALA A 78 9.20 11.79 8.43
C ALA A 78 8.25 13.00 8.30
N LYS A 79 7.96 13.70 9.40
CA LYS A 79 7.13 14.93 9.38
C LYS A 79 7.73 16.04 8.52
N ARG A 80 9.04 16.27 8.62
CA ARG A 80 9.73 17.27 7.78
C ARG A 80 9.64 16.90 6.30
N PHE A 81 9.78 15.61 5.98
CA PHE A 81 9.69 15.09 4.62
C PHE A 81 8.27 15.27 4.05
N VAL A 82 7.25 14.87 4.81
CA VAL A 82 5.83 15.08 4.49
C VAL A 82 5.54 16.56 4.19
N ASN A 83 5.96 17.46 5.08
CA ASN A 83 5.75 18.90 4.91
C ASN A 83 6.50 19.46 3.70
N ARG A 84 7.73 19.01 3.45
CA ARG A 84 8.56 19.49 2.33
C ARG A 84 7.99 19.09 0.97
N LEU A 85 7.47 17.87 0.86
CA LEU A 85 6.87 17.37 -0.38
C LEU A 85 5.41 17.81 -0.54
N GLY A 86 4.81 18.42 0.48
CA GLY A 86 3.42 18.82 0.45
C GLY A 86 2.47 17.62 0.37
N ILE A 87 2.78 16.53 1.07
CA ILE A 87 1.95 15.32 1.06
C ILE A 87 0.60 15.64 1.72
N ASP A 88 -0.46 15.63 0.92
CA ASP A 88 -1.82 16.02 1.34
C ASP A 88 -2.78 14.84 1.54
N MET A 89 -2.34 13.62 1.22
CA MET A 89 -3.02 12.39 1.65
C MET A 89 -2.74 12.09 3.14
N PRO A 90 -3.62 11.34 3.83
CA PRO A 90 -3.36 10.87 5.19
C PRO A 90 -2.01 10.16 5.30
N VAL A 91 -1.26 10.44 6.36
CA VAL A 91 0.02 9.78 6.66
C VAL A 91 -0.01 9.18 8.06
N VAL A 92 0.29 7.88 8.14
CA VAL A 92 0.45 7.16 9.39
C VAL A 92 1.94 7.03 9.71
N TYR A 93 2.29 7.34 10.96
CA TYR A 93 3.62 7.10 11.51
C TYR A 93 3.51 5.85 12.40
N ASP A 94 3.94 4.69 11.93
CA ASP A 94 3.66 3.38 12.55
C ASP A 94 4.54 3.13 13.79
N LYS A 95 4.33 3.90 14.85
CA LYS A 95 5.13 3.87 16.09
C LYS A 95 5.10 2.52 16.78
N GLU A 96 3.96 1.84 16.75
CA GLU A 96 3.77 0.53 17.37
C GLU A 96 4.22 -0.63 16.44
N HIS A 97 4.74 -0.32 15.25
CA HIS A 97 5.17 -1.28 14.23
C HIS A 97 4.08 -2.29 13.84
N THR A 98 2.80 -1.98 14.09
CA THR A 98 1.69 -2.91 13.84
C THR A 98 1.39 -3.05 12.35
N ILE A 99 1.52 -1.96 11.58
CA ILE A 99 1.25 -1.96 10.15
C ILE A 99 2.41 -2.63 9.41
N VAL A 100 3.65 -2.21 9.69
CA VAL A 100 4.85 -2.77 9.05
C VAL A 100 5.00 -4.26 9.36
N SER A 101 4.71 -4.69 10.59
CA SER A 101 4.77 -6.11 10.96
C SER A 101 3.71 -6.94 10.25
N TRP A 102 2.51 -6.38 10.03
CA TRP A 102 1.47 -7.09 9.30
C TRP A 102 1.77 -7.12 7.80
N PHE A 103 2.00 -5.97 7.15
CA PHE A 103 2.28 -5.93 5.72
C PHE A 103 3.59 -6.63 5.35
N ASN A 104 4.60 -6.52 6.22
CA ASN A 104 5.95 -7.00 6.03
C ASN A 104 6.54 -6.59 4.66
N PRO A 105 6.60 -5.27 4.36
CA PRO A 105 7.21 -4.80 3.12
C PRO A 105 8.70 -5.18 3.10
N VAL A 106 9.19 -5.63 1.94
CA VAL A 106 10.60 -6.00 1.77
C VAL A 106 11.53 -4.79 1.85
N GLY A 107 10.99 -3.59 1.59
CA GLY A 107 11.68 -2.31 1.70
C GLY A 107 10.80 -1.17 1.23
N VAL A 108 11.37 0.04 1.19
CA VAL A 108 10.75 1.24 0.61
C VAL A 108 11.50 1.68 -0.65
N PRO A 109 10.83 2.27 -1.65
CA PRO A 109 9.37 2.49 -1.74
C PRO A 109 8.60 1.19 -2.03
N ALA A 110 7.37 1.11 -1.53
CA ALA A 110 6.46 0.00 -1.82
C ALA A 110 4.99 0.44 -1.78
N LEU A 111 4.27 0.18 -2.86
CA LEU A 111 2.82 0.36 -2.92
C LEU A 111 2.10 -0.97 -2.74
N TYR A 112 1.01 -0.96 -1.97
CA TYR A 112 0.05 -2.05 -1.88
C TYR A 112 -1.33 -1.55 -2.32
N ILE A 113 -1.96 -2.30 -3.22
CA ILE A 113 -3.27 -1.97 -3.78
C ILE A 113 -4.30 -2.94 -3.24
N LEU A 114 -5.37 -2.39 -2.69
CA LEU A 114 -6.44 -3.10 -2.03
C LEU A 114 -7.73 -3.01 -2.84
N LYS A 115 -8.51 -4.09 -2.84
CA LYS A 115 -9.89 -4.14 -3.30
C LYS A 115 -10.75 -4.73 -2.19
N ASP A 116 -11.74 -3.97 -1.73
CA ASP A 116 -12.68 -4.39 -0.68
C ASP A 116 -11.96 -4.99 0.54
N GLY A 117 -10.91 -4.29 1.02
CA GLY A 117 -10.13 -4.71 2.18
C GLY A 117 -9.13 -5.85 1.96
N LYS A 118 -8.94 -6.32 0.71
CA LYS A 118 -7.99 -7.40 0.37
C LYS A 118 -6.86 -6.87 -0.49
N ILE A 119 -5.63 -7.31 -0.24
CA ILE A 119 -4.49 -6.98 -1.10
C ILE A 119 -4.66 -7.70 -2.45
N VAL A 120 -4.70 -6.94 -3.54
CA VAL A 120 -4.86 -7.46 -4.92
C VAL A 120 -3.69 -7.10 -5.83
N GLY A 121 -2.67 -6.45 -5.30
CA GLY A 121 -1.42 -6.16 -6.00
C GLY A 121 -0.45 -5.36 -5.14
N ASN A 122 0.80 -5.32 -5.60
CA ASN A 122 1.83 -4.45 -5.06
C ASN A 122 2.74 -3.96 -6.19
N ILE A 123 3.42 -2.85 -5.95
CA ILE A 123 4.49 -2.31 -6.80
C ILE A 123 5.66 -2.04 -5.86
N ILE A 124 6.77 -2.75 -6.04
CA ILE A 124 7.92 -2.72 -5.13
C ILE A 124 9.12 -2.10 -5.83
N GLY A 125 9.87 -1.28 -5.10
CA GLY A 125 11.05 -0.58 -5.62
C GLY A 125 10.68 0.68 -6.38
N ALA A 126 11.70 1.38 -6.88
CA ALA A 126 11.54 2.66 -7.56
C ALA A 126 11.18 2.45 -9.04
N HIS A 127 10.16 3.16 -9.52
CA HIS A 127 9.68 3.14 -10.90
C HIS A 127 9.56 4.57 -11.44
N GLU A 128 10.15 4.82 -12.61
CA GLU A 128 10.03 6.13 -13.27
C GLU A 128 8.61 6.41 -13.79
N ASP A 129 7.82 5.36 -13.99
CA ASP A 129 6.46 5.35 -14.53
C ASP A 129 5.40 5.00 -13.47
N ILE A 130 5.73 5.16 -12.17
CA ILE A 130 4.85 4.76 -11.05
C ILE A 130 3.41 5.27 -11.17
N GLY A 131 3.21 6.48 -11.69
CA GLY A 131 1.87 7.05 -11.89
C GLY A 131 1.06 6.31 -12.95
N GLU A 132 1.70 5.86 -14.03
CA GLU A 132 1.06 5.07 -15.09
C GLU A 132 0.73 3.66 -14.57
N LEU A 133 1.70 2.97 -13.97
CA LEU A 133 1.51 1.64 -13.39
C LEU A 133 0.35 1.61 -12.39
N LEU A 134 0.31 2.61 -11.49
CA LEU A 134 -0.75 2.73 -10.49
C LEU A 134 -2.11 3.05 -11.12
N THR A 135 -2.14 3.91 -12.14
CA THR A 135 -3.38 4.24 -12.87
C THR A 135 -3.94 3.00 -13.57
N GLN A 136 -3.12 2.28 -14.33
CA GLN A 136 -3.53 1.05 -15.01
C GLN A 136 -4.04 0.00 -14.01
N LYS A 137 -3.37 -0.13 -12.86
CA LYS A 137 -3.80 -1.06 -11.81
C LYS A 137 -5.14 -0.65 -11.18
N ILE A 138 -5.38 0.64 -10.94
CA ILE A 138 -6.67 1.12 -10.42
C ILE A 138 -7.78 0.87 -11.45
N GLU A 139 -7.53 1.16 -12.72
CA GLU A 139 -8.50 0.94 -13.82
C GLU A 139 -8.87 -0.53 -13.97
N SER A 140 -7.90 -1.44 -13.86
CA SER A 140 -8.16 -2.88 -13.93
C SER A 140 -9.03 -3.42 -12.78
N LEU A 141 -9.26 -2.63 -11.73
CA LEU A 141 -10.06 -2.99 -10.56
C LEU A 141 -11.46 -2.38 -10.59
N ARG A 142 -11.79 -1.53 -11.56
CA ARG A 142 -13.11 -0.90 -11.67
C ARG A 142 -14.13 -1.87 -12.25
#